data_AF-A0A2U3GU83-F1
#
_entry.id   AF-A0A2U3GU83-F1
#
_cell.length_a   1.000
_cell.length_b   1.000
_cell.length_c   1.000
_cell.angle_alpha   90.00
_cell.angle_beta   90.00
_cell.angle_gamma   90.00
#
_symmetry.space_group_name_H-M   'P 1'
#
loop_
_entity.id
_entity.type
_entity.pdbx_description
1 polymer ?
#
loop_
_entity_poly.entity_id
_entity_poly.type
_entity_poly.pdbx_seq_one_letter_code
_entity_poly.pdbx_strand_id
1 'polypeptide(L)' 'MTTQEIPVDRALSAEEGIELKKRIAESKSTGQWHWMGNYGSPYDVMAVANAAPKCAAGELITGFHENGLIPTFMYR' A
#
# COMPACT_ATOMS: atom_id res chain seq x y z
N MET A 1 -20.10 -20.20 11.30
CA MET A 1 -19.32 -20.09 10.05
C MET A 1 -18.34 -21.25 10.07
N THR A 2 -18.48 -22.22 9.17
CA THR A 2 -17.53 -23.34 9.04
C THR A 2 -16.33 -22.86 8.25
N THR A 3 -15.17 -22.81 8.89
CA THR A 3 -13.89 -22.53 8.22
C THR A 3 -13.61 -23.69 7.27
N GLN A 4 -13.70 -23.44 5.96
CA GLN A 4 -13.37 -24.44 4.96
C GLN A 4 -11.84 -24.58 4.93
N GLU A 5 -11.33 -25.76 5.30
CA GLU A 5 -9.90 -26.05 5.21
C GLU A 5 -9.48 -26.09 3.73
N ILE A 6 -8.47 -25.29 3.37
CA ILE A 6 -7.93 -25.24 2.01
C ILE A 6 -6.69 -26.15 1.97
N PRO A 7 -6.66 -27.19 1.11
CA PRO A 7 -5.49 -28.05 0.97
C PRO A 7 -4.24 -27.27 0.57
N VAL A 8 -3.09 -27.62 1.16
CA VAL A 8 -1.80 -26.93 0.94
C VAL A 8 -1.27 -27.06 -0.50
N ASP A 9 -1.72 -28.07 -1.21
CA ASP A 9 -1.37 -28.42 -2.59
C ASP A 9 -2.43 -27.98 -3.61
N ARG A 10 -3.46 -27.26 -3.16
CA ARG A 10 -4.51 -26.76 -4.06
C ARG A 10 -3.91 -25.75 -5.06
N ALA A 11 -3.91 -26.14 -6.33
CA ALA A 11 -3.70 -25.21 -7.44
C ALA A 11 -5.03 -24.52 -7.81
N LEU A 12 -4.94 -23.27 -8.26
CA LEU A 12 -6.08 -22.56 -8.83
C LEU A 12 -6.41 -23.12 -10.22
N SER A 13 -7.70 -23.24 -10.53
CA SER A 13 -8.12 -23.41 -11.92
C SER A 13 -7.82 -22.15 -12.73
N ALA A 14 -7.89 -22.25 -14.06
CA ALA A 14 -7.73 -21.08 -14.94
C ALA A 14 -8.80 -20.01 -14.67
N GLU A 15 -10.05 -20.43 -14.47
CA GLU A 15 -11.19 -19.56 -14.18
C GLU A 15 -11.00 -18.84 -12.83
N GLU A 16 -10.63 -19.59 -11.79
CA GLU A 16 -10.34 -19.02 -10.46
C GLU A 16 -9.18 -18.02 -10.52
N GLY A 17 -8.14 -18.32 -11.31
CA GLY A 17 -7.02 -17.41 -11.54
C GLY A 17 -7.43 -16.13 -12.28
N ILE A 18 -8.32 -16.21 -13.26
CA ILE A 18 -8.86 -15.04 -13.97
C ILE A 18 -9.71 -14.18 -13.03
N GLU A 19 -10.59 -14.80 -12.24
CA GLU A 19 -11.43 -14.10 -11.26
C GLU A 19 -10.57 -13.38 -10.21
N LEU A 20 -9.54 -14.06 -9.69
CA LEU A 20 -8.60 -13.47 -8.74
C LEU A 20 -7.89 -12.25 -9.32
N LYS A 21 -7.44 -12.32 -10.58
CA LYS A 21 -6.80 -11.18 -11.26
C LYS A 21 -7.76 -10.00 -11.42
N LYS A 22 -9.02 -10.25 -11.79
CA LYS A 22 -10.04 -9.19 -11.88
C LYS A 22 -10.25 -8.50 -10.55
N ARG A 23 -10.44 -9.28 -9.48
CA ARG A 23 -10.62 -8.76 -8.11
C ARG A 23 -9.41 -7.93 -7.64
N ILE A 24 -8.19 -8.38 -7.93
CA ILE A 24 -6.98 -7.62 -7.61
C ILE A 24 -6.89 -6.33 -8.44
N ALA A 25 -7.25 -6.38 -9.72
CA ALA A 25 -7.27 -5.18 -10.57
C ALA A 25 -8.31 -4.17 -10.08
N GLU A 26 -9.48 -4.64 -9.65
CA GLU A 26 -10.51 -3.80 -9.02
C GLU A 26 -10.04 -3.25 -7.67
N SER A 27 -9.32 -4.02 -6.86
CA SER A 27 -8.73 -3.52 -5.60
C SER A 27 -7.56 -2.55 -5.79
N LYS A 28 -7.01 -2.42 -7.00
CA LYS A 28 -6.07 -1.33 -7.31
C LYS A 28 -6.78 0.02 -7.49
N SER A 29 -8.09 0.03 -7.69
CA SER A 29 -8.88 1.27 -7.76
C SER A 29 -9.20 1.86 -6.38
N THR A 30 -9.18 1.02 -5.34
CA THR A 30 -9.16 1.48 -3.96
C THR A 30 -7.71 1.82 -3.62
N GLY A 31 -7.43 3.07 -3.22
CA GLY A 31 -6.07 3.47 -2.87
C GLY A 31 -5.40 2.51 -1.88
N GLN A 32 -4.07 2.46 -1.92
CA GLN A 32 -3.26 1.56 -1.10
C GLN A 32 -2.15 2.35 -0.41
N TRP A 33 -1.74 1.87 0.76
CA TRP A 33 -0.59 2.42 1.45
C TRP A 33 0.70 1.96 0.76
N HIS A 34 1.49 2.93 0.32
CA HIS A 34 2.79 2.72 -0.30
C HIS A 34 3.88 3.28 0.60
N TRP A 35 4.96 2.53 0.75
CA TRP A 35 6.17 3.05 1.38
C TRP A 35 6.87 4.02 0.42
N MET A 36 7.14 5.24 0.89
CA MET A 36 7.74 6.31 0.10
C MET A 36 9.25 6.44 0.34
N GLY A 37 9.79 5.75 1.34
CA GLY A 37 11.19 5.79 1.73
C GLY A 37 11.40 6.34 3.14
N ASN A 38 12.68 6.55 3.47
CA ASN A 38 13.15 7.13 4.72
C ASN A 38 13.83 8.46 4.39
N TYR A 39 13.22 9.57 4.81
CA TYR A 39 13.74 10.90 4.53
C TYR A 39 14.68 11.39 5.64
N GLY A 40 15.64 12.25 5.30
CA GLY A 40 16.55 12.87 6.29
C GLY A 40 16.02 14.18 6.87
N SER A 41 14.90 14.68 6.35
CA SER A 41 14.35 15.98 6.71
C SER A 41 12.82 16.02 6.55
N PRO A 42 12.09 16.72 7.44
CA PRO A 42 10.66 16.93 7.26
C PRO A 42 10.35 17.73 5.98
N TYR A 43 11.30 18.52 5.46
CA TYR A 43 11.12 19.24 4.20
C TYR A 43 11.02 18.29 3.00
N ASP A 44 11.76 17.18 3.00
CA ASP A 44 11.70 16.18 1.93
C ASP A 44 10.36 15.42 1.97
N VAL A 45 9.87 15.11 3.17
CA VAL A 45 8.52 14.55 3.38
C VAL A 45 7.47 15.49 2.78
N MET A 46 7.56 16.79 3.08
CA MET A 46 6.64 17.80 2.55
C MET A 46 6.73 17.95 1.04
N ALA A 47 7.93 17.86 0.45
CA ALA A 47 8.11 17.91 -0.99
C ALA A 47 7.38 16.75 -1.67
N VAL A 48 7.48 15.53 -1.12
CA VAL A 48 6.82 14.34 -1.66
C VAL A 48 5.29 14.39 -1.46
N ALA A 49 4.82 14.86 -0.31
CA ALA A 49 3.38 15.05 -0.05
C ALA A 49 2.73 16.05 -1.02
N ASN A 50 3.48 17.05 -1.46
CA ASN A 50 3.00 18.08 -2.40
C ASN A 50 3.27 17.74 -3.89
N ALA A 51 4.01 16.68 -4.19
CA ALA A 51 4.25 16.23 -5.56
C ALA A 51 2.97 15.65 -6.17
N ALA A 52 2.75 15.85 -7.48
CA ALA A 52 1.53 15.39 -8.14
C ALA A 52 1.46 13.85 -8.29
N PRO A 53 0.29 13.21 -8.07
CA PRO A 53 -0.91 13.78 -7.46
C PRO A 53 -0.69 14.11 -5.98
N LYS A 54 -1.21 15.26 -5.54
CA LYS A 54 -1.01 15.77 -4.17
C LYS A 54 -1.70 14.84 -3.17
N CYS A 55 -1.04 14.63 -2.04
CA CYS A 55 -1.60 13.95 -0.88
C CYS A 55 -2.83 14.72 -0.36
N ALA A 56 -3.95 14.02 -0.15
CA ALA A 56 -5.13 14.54 0.52
C ALA A 56 -5.06 14.35 2.05
N ALA A 57 -6.10 14.83 2.74
CA ALA A 57 -6.21 14.68 4.19
C ALA A 57 -6.30 13.19 4.58
N GLY A 58 -5.43 12.74 5.49
CA GLY A 58 -5.38 11.36 5.95
C GLY A 58 -4.58 10.40 5.07
N GLU A 59 -3.97 10.88 3.99
CA GLU A 59 -3.20 10.04 3.05
C GLU A 59 -1.69 10.00 3.34
N LEU A 60 -1.22 10.55 4.47
CA LEU A 60 0.19 10.57 4.86
C LEU A 60 0.37 10.03 6.28
N ILE A 61 1.30 9.06 6.43
CA ILE A 61 1.78 8.59 7.73
C ILE A 61 3.30 8.77 7.75
N THR A 62 3.81 9.45 8.77
CA THR A 62 5.25 9.70 8.93
C THR A 62 5.64 9.55 10.39
N GLY A 63 6.85 9.06 10.67
CA GLY A 63 7.36 8.85 12.02
C GLY A 63 8.80 9.34 12.16
N PHE A 64 9.14 9.94 13.30
CA PHE A 64 10.49 10.43 13.57
C PHE A 64 11.26 9.38 14.37
N HIS A 65 12.31 8.81 13.77
CA HIS A 65 13.17 7.84 14.45
C HIS A 65 14.42 8.51 15.04
N GLU A 66 14.96 7.95 16.12
CA GLU A 66 16.15 8.47 16.81
C GLU A 66 17.41 8.51 15.92
N ASN A 67 17.45 7.70 14.86
CA ASN A 67 18.53 7.69 13.88
C ASN A 67 18.47 8.84 12.85
N GLY A 68 17.54 9.79 13.02
CA GLY A 68 17.36 10.93 12.13
C GLY A 68 16.63 10.60 10.81
N LEU A 69 16.18 9.37 10.62
CA LEU A 69 15.39 8.97 9.47
C LEU A 69 13.90 9.11 9.74
N ILE A 70 13.17 9.46 8.68
CA ILE A 70 11.75 9.74 8.72
C ILE A 70 11.03 8.80 7.74
N PRO A 71 10.72 7.54 8.15
CA PRO A 71 9.91 6.63 7.35
C PRO A 71 8.56 7.25 7.04
N THR A 72 8.19 7.20 5.77
CA THR A 72 6.98 7.84 5.27
C THR A 72 6.19 6.88 4.40
N PHE A 73 4.88 6.83 4.62
CA PHE A 73 3.91 6.07 3.84
C PHE A 73 2.85 7.01 3.29
N MET A 74 2.40 6.73 2.07
CA MET A 74 1.36 7.52 1.42
C MET A 74 0.29 6.64 0.80
N TYR A 75 -0.97 7.06 0.95
CA TYR A 75 -2.11 6.41 0.33
C TYR A 75 -2.26 6.91 -1.12
N ARG A 76 -2.28 5.99 -2.10
CA ARG A 76 -2.32 6.29 -3.54
C ARG A 76 -3.13 5.24 -4.29
#